data_AF-A0A2M9HJX1-F1
#
_entry.id   AF-A0A2M9HJX1-F1
#
_cell.length_a   1.000
_cell.length_b   1.000
_cell.length_c   1.000
_cell.angle_alpha   90.00
_cell.angle_beta   90.00
_cell.angle_gamma   90.00
#
_symmetry.space_group_name_H-M   'P 1'
#
loop_
_entity.id
_entity.type
_entity.pdbx_description
1 polymer ?
#
loop_
_entity_poly.entity_id
_entity_poly.type
_entity_poly.pdbx_seq_one_letter_code
_entity_poly.pdbx_strand_id
1 'polypeptide(L)'
;MTINTHEFDHDVLVTDTTLTIWWLLPDDATPVRRFRVSLDGGKPVELTLTHYTFEDLEPSSTHTVEVDYDADGSGEFVPLLTEHAATAPVKKRLDVSLPPYNAVGDGATLNTDAIQRALDDCDADHQVVIPKGVFLSGALRLHSNTELVIEHGGVLQGSSKPADYEPRIWSRFEGIEGERYSSLLNIGELDHSSSFNCENIVIRGHGSILGGGVELMQSTIDQEMERLKDKLIALGDRIAEFEKPTTLAGRVRGRLINVSNGRNIVISGLTVGMGPAWNLHFVYSDHVTVSDCTFVSRAVWNGDGCDPDSSTNVAVFGCAFETGDDMVAIKSGRNPEGNVINRPTEHVRIFDCNSLFGWGIAIGSEMSGGVSDVEVWDCDMSRTAYGLEVKATKKRGGYVRDVRMRQCKTSRIMIHSVGYNDDGEGSDVPPVFENMEFRDVRLIDRFDPSTVSGGSIGDIDCDIDVQGFDVPGYEVRDVAFHNIGFTIAPDRKTSDEDHMSIRLRHTRNVVFDGIES
;
A
#
# COMPACT_ATOMS: atom_id res chain seq x y z
N MET A 1 -9.78 -30.38 -4.30
CA MET A 1 -9.99 -30.23 -5.75
C MET A 1 -9.82 -28.74 -6.00
N THR A 2 -8.57 -28.34 -6.14
CA THR A 2 -8.13 -26.95 -6.00
C THR A 2 -8.17 -26.33 -7.39
N ILE A 3 -8.96 -25.28 -7.55
CA ILE A 3 -8.95 -24.46 -8.76
C ILE A 3 -7.71 -23.58 -8.62
N ASN A 4 -6.59 -23.99 -9.23
CA ASN A 4 -5.45 -23.12 -9.47
C ASN A 4 -5.82 -22.20 -10.65
N THR A 5 -5.98 -20.91 -10.39
CA THR A 5 -5.97 -19.85 -11.42
C THR A 5 -4.65 -19.10 -11.30
N HIS A 6 -3.68 -19.52 -12.10
CA HIS A 6 -2.29 -19.03 -12.16
C HIS A 6 -2.11 -17.60 -12.75
N GLU A 7 -3.13 -16.73 -12.73
CA GLU A 7 -3.04 -15.42 -13.40
C GLU A 7 -2.34 -14.32 -12.57
N PHE A 8 -2.15 -14.51 -11.25
CA PHE A 8 -1.49 -13.51 -10.39
C PHE A 8 -0.40 -14.12 -9.48
N ASP A 9 0.27 -15.15 -9.97
CA ASP A 9 1.41 -15.79 -9.29
C ASP A 9 2.77 -15.22 -9.76
N HIS A 10 2.76 -14.44 -10.84
CA HIS A 10 3.87 -13.72 -11.44
C HIS A 10 3.31 -12.69 -12.43
N ASP A 11 4.09 -11.68 -12.79
CA ASP A 11 3.74 -10.74 -13.86
C ASP A 11 5.01 -10.11 -14.46
N VAL A 12 4.86 -9.49 -15.63
CA VAL A 12 5.90 -8.78 -16.33
C VAL A 12 5.47 -7.34 -16.64
N LEU A 13 6.27 -6.39 -16.18
CA LEU A 13 6.15 -4.98 -16.51
C LEU A 13 7.16 -4.63 -17.60
N VAL A 14 6.73 -3.93 -18.64
CA VAL A 14 7.60 -3.52 -19.75
C VAL A 14 7.57 -2.02 -19.96
N THR A 15 8.74 -1.46 -20.24
CA THR A 15 8.87 -0.16 -20.91
C THR A 15 9.40 -0.38 -22.32
N ASP A 16 9.78 0.70 -23.01
CA ASP A 16 10.48 0.60 -24.28
C ASP A 16 11.90 0.04 -24.14
N THR A 17 12.52 0.13 -22.96
CA THR A 17 13.91 -0.29 -22.75
C THR A 17 14.13 -1.20 -21.54
N THR A 18 13.08 -1.53 -20.79
CA THR A 18 13.18 -2.38 -19.60
C THR A 18 12.10 -3.46 -19.57
N LEU A 19 12.44 -4.57 -18.91
CA LEU A 19 11.51 -5.66 -18.59
C LEU A 19 11.75 -6.04 -17.14
N THR A 20 10.75 -5.83 -16.29
CA THR A 20 10.74 -6.25 -14.89
C THR A 20 9.83 -7.45 -14.74
N ILE A 21 10.35 -8.56 -14.21
CA ILE A 21 9.58 -9.74 -13.88
C ILE A 21 9.54 -9.91 -12.36
N TRP A 22 8.41 -10.39 -11.82
CA TRP A 22 8.31 -10.86 -10.43
C TRP A 22 7.53 -12.17 -10.36
N TRP A 23 7.69 -12.91 -9.27
CA TRP A 23 7.02 -14.19 -9.03
C TRP A 23 6.75 -14.44 -7.55
N LEU A 24 5.84 -15.36 -7.22
CA LEU A 24 5.59 -15.79 -5.84
C LEU A 24 6.77 -16.57 -5.28
N LEU A 25 7.01 -16.37 -3.98
CA LEU A 25 7.91 -17.21 -3.21
C LEU A 25 7.36 -18.67 -3.17
N PRO A 26 8.12 -19.67 -3.66
CA PRO A 26 7.68 -21.06 -3.60
C PRO A 26 7.46 -21.55 -2.16
N ASP A 27 6.51 -22.45 -1.94
CA ASP A 27 6.12 -22.92 -0.60
C ASP A 27 7.22 -23.68 0.16
N ASP A 28 8.15 -24.30 -0.57
CA ASP A 28 9.31 -25.00 -0.03
C ASP A 28 10.54 -24.10 0.13
N ALA A 29 10.42 -22.81 -0.15
CA ALA A 29 11.53 -21.86 -0.01
C ALA A 29 11.96 -21.70 1.44
N THR A 30 13.24 -22.01 1.67
CA THR A 30 13.92 -21.71 2.93
C THR A 30 14.57 -20.32 2.87
N PRO A 31 14.93 -19.69 3.99
CA PRO A 31 15.57 -18.36 3.97
C PRO A 31 16.88 -18.26 3.16
N VAL A 32 17.54 -19.38 2.85
CA VAL A 32 18.78 -19.43 2.05
C VAL A 32 18.54 -19.73 0.56
N ARG A 33 17.27 -19.76 0.13
CA ARG A 33 16.86 -19.93 -1.27
C ARG A 33 17.60 -19.02 -2.22
N ARG A 34 17.72 -19.46 -3.48
CA ARG A 34 18.32 -18.68 -4.56
C ARG A 34 17.51 -18.83 -5.84
N PHE A 35 17.56 -17.79 -6.65
CA PHE A 35 16.96 -17.75 -7.98
C PHE A 35 18.04 -17.46 -9.02
N ARG A 36 17.81 -17.93 -10.24
CA ARG A 36 18.56 -17.52 -11.43
C ARG A 36 17.61 -17.01 -12.47
N VAL A 37 17.89 -15.84 -13.02
CA VAL A 37 17.08 -15.25 -14.09
C VAL A 37 17.95 -15.04 -15.31
N SER A 38 17.46 -15.47 -16.48
CA SER A 38 18.11 -15.26 -17.78
C SER A 38 17.16 -14.67 -18.81
N LEU A 39 17.72 -13.96 -19.77
CA LEU A 39 17.02 -13.37 -20.91
C LEU A 39 17.56 -13.98 -22.20
N ASP A 40 16.68 -14.50 -23.05
CA ASP A 40 16.98 -15.03 -24.39
C ASP A 40 18.09 -16.09 -24.42
N GLY A 41 18.11 -16.98 -23.42
CA GLY A 41 19.16 -18.00 -23.24
C GLY A 41 20.55 -17.42 -22.92
N GLY A 42 20.59 -16.14 -22.52
CA GLY A 42 21.78 -15.45 -22.06
C GLY A 42 22.30 -15.99 -20.72
N LYS A 43 23.41 -15.40 -20.25
CA LYS A 43 24.01 -15.83 -18.98
C LYS A 43 23.06 -15.50 -17.81
N PRO A 44 22.72 -16.48 -16.95
CA PRO A 44 21.84 -16.22 -15.82
C PRO A 44 22.50 -15.32 -14.77
N VAL A 45 21.68 -14.51 -14.12
CA VAL A 45 21.99 -13.72 -12.94
C VAL A 45 21.44 -14.44 -11.72
N GLU A 46 22.28 -14.70 -10.72
CA GLU A 46 21.86 -15.33 -9.45
C GLU A 46 21.48 -14.23 -8.45
N LEU A 47 20.32 -14.37 -7.81
CA LEU A 47 19.78 -13.42 -6.84
C LEU A 47 18.94 -14.14 -5.77
N THR A 48 18.55 -13.40 -4.73
CA THR A 48 17.69 -13.92 -3.64
C THR A 48 16.30 -13.31 -3.63
N LEU A 49 16.10 -12.20 -4.35
CA LEU A 49 14.82 -11.49 -4.48
C LEU A 49 13.87 -12.27 -5.39
N THR A 50 12.58 -11.96 -5.31
CA THR A 50 11.55 -12.54 -6.19
C THR A 50 11.14 -11.59 -7.32
N HIS A 51 12.02 -10.67 -7.68
CA HIS A 51 11.88 -9.81 -8.84
C HIS A 51 13.25 -9.48 -9.46
N TYR A 52 13.26 -9.15 -10.74
CA TYR A 52 14.45 -8.69 -11.44
C TYR A 52 14.09 -7.79 -12.63
N THR A 53 14.89 -6.74 -12.84
CA THR A 53 14.73 -5.82 -13.97
C THR A 53 15.89 -6.00 -14.95
N PHE A 54 15.54 -6.35 -16.19
CA PHE A 54 16.43 -6.23 -17.33
C PHE A 54 16.37 -4.80 -17.87
N GLU A 55 17.53 -4.19 -18.06
CA GLU A 55 17.70 -2.83 -18.58
C GLU A 55 18.35 -2.85 -19.97
N ASP A 56 18.42 -1.70 -20.62
CA ASP A 56 19.08 -1.48 -21.91
C ASP A 56 18.58 -2.41 -23.04
N LEU A 57 17.28 -2.73 -23.02
CA LEU A 57 16.63 -3.55 -24.05
C LEU A 57 16.28 -2.71 -25.28
N GLU A 58 16.24 -3.37 -26.44
CA GLU A 58 15.80 -2.75 -27.68
C GLU A 58 14.27 -2.60 -27.68
N PRO A 59 13.70 -1.42 -28.03
CA PRO A 59 12.27 -1.24 -28.15
C PRO A 59 11.61 -2.18 -29.17
N SER A 60 10.34 -2.52 -28.94
CA SER A 60 9.55 -3.40 -29.82
C SER A 60 10.21 -4.76 -30.11
N SER A 61 10.90 -5.31 -29.11
CA SER A 61 11.59 -6.60 -29.20
C SER A 61 10.96 -7.62 -28.28
N THR A 62 10.76 -8.85 -28.78
CA THR A 62 10.27 -9.97 -27.97
C THR A 62 11.43 -10.64 -27.26
N HIS A 63 11.24 -10.89 -25.97
CA HIS A 63 12.20 -11.55 -25.11
C HIS A 63 11.58 -12.77 -24.44
N THR A 64 12.42 -13.76 -24.14
CA THR A 64 12.10 -14.91 -23.30
C THR A 64 12.85 -14.79 -21.98
N VAL A 65 12.12 -14.74 -20.88
CA VAL A 65 12.67 -14.72 -19.52
C VAL A 65 12.52 -16.12 -18.93
N GLU A 66 13.59 -16.64 -18.36
CA GLU A 66 13.58 -17.93 -17.66
C GLU A 66 14.01 -17.69 -16.22
N VAL A 67 13.27 -18.28 -15.27
CA VAL A 67 13.62 -18.27 -13.84
C VAL A 67 13.83 -19.71 -13.38
N ASP A 68 15.00 -19.99 -12.83
CA ASP A 68 15.31 -21.22 -12.11
C ASP A 68 15.37 -20.95 -10.60
N TYR A 69 15.15 -21.99 -9.80
CA TYR A 69 14.99 -21.91 -8.36
C TYR A 69 15.77 -23.02 -7.64
N ASP A 70 16.47 -22.64 -6.58
CA ASP A 70 17.17 -23.51 -5.62
C ASP A 70 16.55 -23.26 -4.23
N ALA A 71 15.78 -24.24 -3.73
CA ALA A 71 14.91 -24.06 -2.56
C ALA A 71 15.65 -23.88 -1.24
N ASP A 72 16.80 -24.54 -1.10
CA ASP A 72 17.54 -24.68 0.15
C ASP A 72 19.00 -24.23 0.08
N GLY A 73 19.41 -23.63 -1.04
CA GLY A 73 20.77 -23.17 -1.23
C GLY A 73 21.76 -24.30 -1.52
N SER A 74 21.28 -25.52 -1.81
CA SER A 74 22.12 -26.68 -2.15
C SER A 74 22.90 -26.50 -3.45
N GLY A 75 22.41 -25.64 -4.35
CA GLY A 75 22.93 -25.45 -5.69
C GLY A 75 22.23 -26.33 -6.74
N GLU A 76 21.20 -27.07 -6.35
CA GLU A 76 20.32 -27.80 -7.28
C GLU A 76 19.21 -26.87 -7.77
N PHE A 77 19.39 -26.31 -8.96
CA PHE A 77 18.39 -25.44 -9.59
C PHE A 77 17.39 -26.24 -10.43
N VAL A 78 16.11 -25.94 -10.26
CA VAL A 78 15.01 -26.46 -11.08
C VAL A 78 14.30 -25.31 -11.81
N PRO A 79 13.79 -25.51 -13.04
CA PRO A 79 12.99 -24.49 -13.72
C PRO A 79 11.75 -24.12 -12.90
N LEU A 80 11.55 -22.82 -12.67
CA LEU A 80 10.40 -22.28 -11.96
C LEU A 80 9.35 -21.77 -12.94
N LEU A 81 9.73 -20.89 -13.87
CA LEU A 81 8.83 -20.33 -14.89
C LEU A 81 9.59 -19.88 -16.14
N THR A 82 8.84 -19.72 -17.23
CA THR A 82 9.31 -19.14 -18.49
C THR A 82 8.24 -18.18 -18.99
N GLU A 83 8.63 -16.92 -19.18
CA GLU A 83 7.74 -15.86 -19.65
C GLU A 83 8.18 -15.25 -20.97
N HIS A 84 7.22 -14.82 -21.75
CA HIS A 84 7.45 -14.15 -23.03
C HIS A 84 6.82 -12.75 -22.99
N ALA A 85 7.65 -11.72 -23.10
CA ALA A 85 7.18 -10.34 -23.13
C ALA A 85 7.86 -9.56 -24.25
N ALA A 86 7.21 -8.48 -24.69
CA ALA A 86 7.77 -7.58 -25.67
C ALA A 86 7.95 -6.19 -25.07
N THR A 87 9.12 -5.58 -25.25
CA THR A 87 9.33 -4.17 -24.91
C THR A 87 8.39 -3.29 -25.74
N ALA A 88 7.93 -2.21 -25.13
CA ALA A 88 7.01 -1.28 -25.77
C ALA A 88 7.68 -0.50 -26.93
N PRO A 89 6.91 0.10 -27.84
CA PRO A 89 7.47 1.09 -28.76
C PRO A 89 7.88 2.37 -28.02
N VAL A 90 8.88 3.07 -28.57
CA VAL A 90 9.29 4.40 -28.05
C VAL A 90 8.13 5.39 -28.18
N LYS A 91 7.74 5.99 -27.05
CA LYS A 91 6.67 6.99 -27.00
C LYS A 91 7.17 8.41 -27.24
N LYS A 92 6.35 9.22 -27.91
CA LYS A 92 6.59 10.65 -28.12
C LYS A 92 6.49 11.39 -26.80
N ARG A 93 7.42 12.32 -26.58
CA ARG A 93 7.53 13.04 -25.30
C ARG A 93 6.77 14.36 -25.36
N LEU A 94 5.85 14.55 -24.42
CA LEU A 94 5.18 15.82 -24.13
C LEU A 94 5.84 16.44 -22.89
N ASP A 95 6.94 17.16 -23.10
CA ASP A 95 7.64 17.88 -22.03
C ASP A 95 6.84 19.12 -21.63
N VAL A 96 6.37 19.15 -20.37
CA VAL A 96 5.52 20.24 -19.88
C VAL A 96 6.22 21.60 -19.90
N SER A 97 7.56 21.64 -19.86
CA SER A 97 8.34 22.89 -19.85
C SER A 97 8.52 23.51 -21.24
N LEU A 98 8.23 22.76 -22.30
CA LEU A 98 8.36 23.20 -23.69
C LEU A 98 7.02 23.68 -24.27
N PRO A 99 7.04 24.45 -25.38
CA PRO A 99 5.82 24.75 -26.12
C PRO A 99 5.09 23.47 -26.55
N PRO A 100 3.75 23.44 -26.47
CA PRO A 100 2.84 24.57 -26.17
C PRO A 100 2.53 24.78 -24.69
N TYR A 101 2.99 23.91 -23.79
CA TYR A 101 2.58 23.89 -22.38
C TYR A 101 3.26 24.98 -21.55
N ASN A 102 4.58 25.16 -21.73
CA ASN A 102 5.39 26.21 -21.10
C ASN A 102 5.23 26.28 -19.57
N ALA A 103 5.09 25.15 -18.90
CA ALA A 103 5.10 25.06 -17.45
C ALA A 103 6.45 25.52 -16.88
N VAL A 104 6.43 26.21 -15.75
CA VAL A 104 7.60 26.84 -15.13
C VAL A 104 7.97 26.07 -13.86
N GLY A 105 9.14 25.41 -13.89
CA GLY A 105 9.67 24.59 -12.81
C GLY A 105 10.36 25.35 -11.68
N ASP A 106 9.81 26.49 -11.24
CA ASP A 106 10.39 27.40 -10.23
C ASP A 106 9.90 27.15 -8.78
N GLY A 107 8.96 26.23 -8.59
CA GLY A 107 8.33 25.91 -7.31
C GLY A 107 7.30 26.94 -6.82
N ALA A 108 7.00 27.97 -7.62
CA ALA A 108 6.13 29.09 -7.23
C ALA A 108 4.99 29.34 -8.22
N THR A 109 5.25 29.16 -9.52
CA THR A 109 4.25 29.30 -10.57
C THR A 109 3.29 28.11 -10.52
N LEU A 110 1.99 28.39 -10.40
CA LEU A 110 0.96 27.34 -10.44
C LEU A 110 0.79 26.85 -11.88
N ASN A 111 1.16 25.60 -12.14
CA ASN A 111 1.24 24.98 -13.46
C ASN A 111 0.04 24.08 -13.78
N THR A 112 -1.02 24.07 -12.96
CA THR A 112 -2.16 23.15 -13.10
C THR A 112 -2.69 23.10 -14.53
N ASP A 113 -3.01 24.26 -15.12
CA ASP A 113 -3.54 24.33 -16.49
C ASP A 113 -2.51 23.92 -17.57
N ALA A 114 -1.22 24.19 -17.33
CA ALA A 114 -0.17 23.83 -18.28
C ALA A 114 0.05 22.32 -18.31
N ILE A 115 0.11 21.68 -17.14
CA ILE A 115 0.31 20.24 -17.00
C ILE A 115 -0.97 19.49 -17.41
N GLN A 116 -2.16 19.98 -17.03
CA GLN A 116 -3.42 19.35 -17.42
C GLN A 116 -3.57 19.31 -18.94
N ARG A 117 -3.22 20.38 -19.66
CA ARG A 117 -3.22 20.35 -21.14
C ARG A 117 -2.28 19.29 -21.73
N ALA A 118 -1.13 19.05 -21.11
CA ALA A 118 -0.23 17.99 -21.56
C ALA A 118 -0.80 16.60 -21.31
N LEU A 119 -1.50 16.41 -20.17
CA LEU A 119 -2.22 15.16 -19.86
C LEU A 119 -3.41 14.95 -20.82
N ASP A 120 -4.15 16.01 -21.13
CA ASP A 120 -5.28 15.96 -22.05
C ASP A 120 -4.84 15.62 -23.49
N ASP A 121 -3.68 16.12 -23.92
CA ASP A 121 -3.09 15.84 -25.23
C ASP A 121 -2.38 14.46 -25.28
N CYS A 122 -2.18 13.79 -24.14
CA CYS A 122 -1.53 12.48 -24.08
C CYS A 122 -2.47 11.40 -24.62
N ASP A 123 -1.94 10.50 -25.45
CA ASP A 123 -2.59 9.26 -25.86
C ASP A 123 -1.63 8.07 -25.70
N ALA A 124 -2.00 6.89 -26.20
CA ALA A 124 -1.19 5.68 -26.08
C ALA A 124 0.22 5.78 -26.71
N ASP A 125 0.43 6.69 -27.67
CA ASP A 125 1.71 6.92 -28.34
C ASP A 125 2.58 7.98 -27.62
N HIS A 126 2.04 8.62 -26.57
CA HIS A 126 2.70 9.71 -25.85
C HIS A 126 3.06 9.35 -24.41
N GLN A 127 4.04 10.09 -23.88
CA GLN A 127 4.37 10.16 -22.46
C GLN A 127 4.46 11.63 -22.07
N VAL A 128 3.79 12.03 -20.99
CA VAL A 128 3.91 13.36 -20.39
C VAL A 128 5.12 13.36 -19.48
N VAL A 129 5.99 14.36 -19.66
CA VAL A 129 7.27 14.43 -18.95
C VAL A 129 7.28 15.65 -18.04
N ILE A 130 7.52 15.42 -16.75
CA ILE A 130 7.93 16.45 -15.79
C ILE A 130 9.46 16.41 -15.72
N PRO A 131 10.17 17.36 -16.36
CA PRO A 131 11.62 17.36 -16.39
C PRO A 131 12.18 17.89 -15.06
N LYS A 132 13.50 18.05 -15.00
CA LYS A 132 14.17 18.69 -13.86
C LYS A 132 13.59 20.08 -13.54
N GLY A 133 13.23 20.30 -12.27
CA GLY A 133 12.58 21.52 -11.78
C GLY A 133 11.48 21.20 -10.77
N VAL A 134 10.94 22.21 -10.11
CA VAL A 134 9.80 22.05 -9.18
C VAL A 134 8.55 22.65 -9.80
N PHE A 135 7.60 21.81 -10.16
CA PHE A 135 6.37 22.21 -10.84
C PHE A 135 5.22 22.19 -9.84
N LEU A 136 4.86 23.37 -9.31
CA LEU A 136 3.74 23.52 -8.39
C LEU A 136 2.41 23.31 -9.14
N SER A 137 1.49 22.50 -8.59
CA SER A 137 0.19 22.21 -9.19
C SER A 137 -0.92 22.05 -8.15
N GLY A 138 -2.14 22.36 -8.54
CA GLY A 138 -3.36 21.86 -7.92
C GLY A 138 -3.72 20.47 -8.42
N ALA A 139 -4.98 20.07 -8.25
CA ALA A 139 -5.48 18.78 -8.72
C ALA A 139 -5.35 18.59 -10.25
N LEU A 140 -4.85 17.42 -10.64
CA LEU A 140 -4.74 16.97 -12.02
C LEU A 140 -5.57 15.70 -12.22
N ARG A 141 -6.07 15.51 -13.44
CA ARG A 141 -6.85 14.33 -13.85
C ARG A 141 -6.12 13.58 -14.95
N LEU A 142 -5.98 12.28 -14.77
CA LEU A 142 -5.43 11.36 -15.77
C LEU A 142 -6.58 10.58 -16.40
N HIS A 143 -6.41 10.22 -17.67
CA HIS A 143 -7.35 9.39 -18.43
C HIS A 143 -6.63 8.16 -19.00
N SER A 144 -7.40 7.17 -19.48
CA SER A 144 -6.84 5.88 -19.91
C SER A 144 -5.69 6.02 -20.91
N ASN A 145 -4.69 5.13 -20.79
CA ASN A 145 -3.48 5.11 -21.62
C ASN A 145 -2.51 6.28 -21.37
N THR A 146 -2.66 7.01 -20.26
CA THR A 146 -1.69 8.03 -19.84
C THR A 146 -0.41 7.37 -19.32
N GLU A 147 0.74 7.83 -19.82
CA GLU A 147 2.03 7.63 -19.19
C GLU A 147 2.59 8.96 -18.69
N LEU A 148 2.81 9.07 -17.38
CA LEU A 148 3.40 10.22 -16.71
C LEU A 148 4.81 9.86 -16.20
N VAL A 149 5.82 10.53 -16.73
CA VAL A 149 7.22 10.33 -16.37
C VAL A 149 7.74 11.53 -15.58
N ILE A 150 8.16 11.31 -14.34
CA ILE A 150 8.86 12.31 -13.54
C ILE A 150 10.36 12.00 -13.60
N GLU A 151 11.11 12.82 -14.33
CA GLU A 151 12.54 12.58 -14.52
C GLU A 151 13.34 12.82 -13.25
N HIS A 152 14.57 12.29 -13.22
CA HIS A 152 15.50 12.56 -12.14
C HIS A 152 15.69 14.07 -11.92
N GLY A 153 15.40 14.53 -10.70
CA GLY A 153 15.44 15.95 -10.31
C GLY A 153 14.20 16.77 -10.70
N GLY A 154 13.20 16.15 -11.32
CA GLY A 154 11.85 16.69 -11.49
C GLY A 154 11.00 16.46 -10.25
N VAL A 155 10.20 17.45 -9.89
CA VAL A 155 9.28 17.39 -8.75
C VAL A 155 7.91 17.91 -9.19
N LEU A 156 6.89 17.06 -9.13
CA LEU A 156 5.50 17.49 -9.16
C LEU A 156 5.08 17.83 -7.73
N GLN A 157 4.95 19.12 -7.43
CA GLN A 157 4.67 19.63 -6.08
C GLN A 157 3.21 20.04 -5.97
N GLY A 158 2.45 19.42 -5.08
CA GLY A 158 1.09 19.83 -4.74
C GLY A 158 1.08 21.15 -3.98
N SER A 159 0.15 22.04 -4.34
CA SER A 159 -0.13 23.28 -3.61
C SER A 159 -0.57 23.00 -2.18
N SER A 160 -0.27 23.91 -1.25
CA SER A 160 -0.76 23.85 0.12
C SER A 160 -2.12 24.51 0.33
N LYS A 161 -2.77 25.01 -0.74
CA LYS A 161 -4.06 25.70 -0.66
C LYS A 161 -5.23 24.75 -0.99
N PRO A 162 -6.22 24.59 -0.10
CA PRO A 162 -7.38 23.73 -0.36
C PRO A 162 -8.18 24.11 -1.62
N ALA A 163 -8.21 25.40 -2.00
CA ALA A 163 -8.92 25.88 -3.19
C ALA A 163 -8.36 25.32 -4.51
N ASP A 164 -7.09 24.90 -4.54
CA ASP A 164 -6.45 24.33 -5.74
C ASP A 164 -6.85 22.85 -5.96
N TYR A 165 -7.66 22.29 -5.06
CA TYR A 165 -8.19 20.92 -5.10
C TYR A 165 -9.72 20.88 -5.21
N GLU A 166 -10.33 22.01 -5.56
CA GLU A 166 -11.73 22.10 -5.95
C GLU A 166 -11.88 21.91 -7.48
N PRO A 167 -13.01 21.36 -7.97
CA PRO A 167 -14.14 20.86 -7.20
C PRO A 167 -13.81 19.57 -6.44
N ARG A 168 -14.50 19.34 -5.33
CA ARG A 168 -14.57 18.02 -4.68
C ARG A 168 -15.06 16.94 -5.67
N ILE A 169 -14.62 15.72 -5.44
CA ILE A 169 -15.01 14.52 -6.19
C ILE A 169 -15.69 13.50 -5.30
N TRP A 170 -16.55 12.67 -5.89
CA TRP A 170 -17.06 11.50 -5.20
C TRP A 170 -15.93 10.47 -5.05
N SER A 171 -15.65 10.08 -3.81
CA SER A 171 -14.57 9.15 -3.49
C SER A 171 -14.79 8.46 -2.14
N ARG A 172 -13.88 7.59 -1.71
CA ARG A 172 -13.94 6.90 -0.41
C ARG A 172 -12.84 7.39 0.52
N PHE A 173 -13.13 7.58 1.81
CA PHE A 173 -12.11 7.84 2.84
C PHE A 173 -12.57 7.25 4.17
N GLU A 174 -11.66 6.60 4.90
CA GLU A 174 -11.99 5.78 6.09
C GLU A 174 -13.19 4.84 5.86
N GLY A 175 -13.20 4.20 4.69
CA GLY A 175 -14.18 3.18 4.34
C GLY A 175 -15.59 3.67 3.98
N ILE A 176 -15.81 4.99 3.87
CA ILE A 176 -17.12 5.58 3.52
C ILE A 176 -17.02 6.42 2.25
N GLU A 177 -17.90 6.15 1.29
CA GLU A 177 -18.08 6.94 0.07
C GLU A 177 -18.68 8.32 0.35
N GLY A 178 -18.26 9.34 -0.40
CA GLY A 178 -18.71 10.72 -0.19
C GLY A 178 -17.88 11.75 -0.95
N GLU A 179 -18.30 13.01 -0.89
CA GLU A 179 -17.52 14.12 -1.45
C GLU A 179 -16.23 14.35 -0.65
N ARG A 180 -15.10 14.36 -1.36
CA ARG A 180 -13.75 14.62 -0.85
C ARG A 180 -13.09 15.67 -1.73
N TYR A 181 -12.16 16.46 -1.19
CA TYR A 181 -11.28 17.28 -2.03
C TYR A 181 -10.60 16.40 -3.09
N SER A 182 -10.40 16.94 -4.28
CA SER A 182 -9.62 16.25 -5.30
C SER A 182 -8.21 15.96 -4.76
N SER A 183 -7.61 14.88 -5.25
CA SER A 183 -6.21 14.54 -4.96
C SER A 183 -5.28 15.31 -5.88
N LEU A 184 -3.96 15.27 -5.64
CA LEU A 184 -3.01 15.86 -6.60
C LEU A 184 -3.12 15.16 -7.96
N LEU A 185 -3.16 13.82 -7.97
CA LEU A 185 -3.47 13.02 -9.15
C LEU A 185 -4.77 12.24 -8.94
N ASN A 186 -5.69 12.32 -9.90
CA ASN A 186 -6.98 11.64 -9.88
C ASN A 186 -7.11 10.76 -11.13
N ILE A 187 -7.32 9.47 -10.93
CA ILE A 187 -7.45 8.45 -11.97
C ILE A 187 -8.81 7.78 -11.82
N GLY A 188 -9.63 7.85 -12.87
CA GLY A 188 -10.98 7.26 -12.89
C GLY A 188 -11.99 7.97 -11.98
N GLU A 189 -13.19 7.41 -11.95
CA GLU A 189 -14.34 7.92 -11.18
C GLU A 189 -14.89 6.81 -10.28
N LEU A 190 -15.22 7.14 -9.03
CA LEU A 190 -15.72 6.14 -8.10
C LEU A 190 -17.17 5.76 -8.42
N ASP A 191 -17.41 4.48 -8.73
CA ASP A 191 -18.74 3.91 -8.85
C ASP A 191 -18.72 2.42 -8.46
N HIS A 192 -19.32 2.08 -7.31
CA HIS A 192 -19.39 0.70 -6.83
C HIS A 192 -20.33 -0.20 -7.64
N SER A 193 -21.13 0.37 -8.54
CA SER A 193 -22.06 -0.34 -9.40
C SER A 193 -21.54 -0.59 -10.81
N SER A 194 -20.43 0.06 -11.19
CA SER A 194 -19.82 -0.09 -12.51
C SER A 194 -18.58 -0.99 -12.50
N SER A 195 -18.15 -1.35 -13.72
CA SER A 195 -16.81 -1.90 -13.98
C SER A 195 -15.74 -0.82 -13.86
N PHE A 196 -14.50 -1.17 -14.26
CA PHE A 196 -13.42 -0.21 -14.43
C PHE A 196 -13.77 0.87 -15.47
N ASN A 197 -13.29 2.09 -15.24
CA ASN A 197 -13.54 3.24 -16.10
C ASN A 197 -12.28 4.05 -16.45
N CYS A 198 -11.12 3.65 -15.94
CA CYS A 198 -9.83 4.19 -16.35
C CYS A 198 -8.80 3.06 -16.37
N GLU A 199 -8.08 2.90 -17.48
CA GLU A 199 -7.22 1.73 -17.69
C GLU A 199 -5.86 2.10 -18.28
N ASN A 200 -4.85 1.27 -18.03
CA ASN A 200 -3.52 1.36 -18.63
C ASN A 200 -2.81 2.67 -18.27
N ILE A 201 -2.66 2.93 -16.97
CA ILE A 201 -1.97 4.12 -16.47
C ILE A 201 -0.58 3.73 -15.99
N VAL A 202 0.44 4.48 -16.43
CA VAL A 202 1.82 4.31 -15.96
C VAL A 202 2.31 5.63 -15.39
N ILE A 203 2.71 5.65 -14.11
CA ILE A 203 3.34 6.79 -13.45
C ILE A 203 4.73 6.35 -12.98
N ARG A 204 5.78 6.81 -13.64
CA ARG A 204 7.13 6.27 -13.39
C ARG A 204 8.23 7.33 -13.42
N GLY A 205 9.44 6.90 -13.11
CA GLY A 205 10.65 7.69 -13.28
C GLY A 205 11.47 7.72 -12.01
N HIS A 206 12.38 8.69 -11.88
CA HIS A 206 13.29 8.82 -10.73
C HIS A 206 13.19 10.19 -10.07
N GLY A 207 12.10 10.91 -10.33
CA GLY A 207 11.76 12.17 -9.69
C GLY A 207 10.84 11.99 -8.48
N SER A 208 10.15 13.06 -8.11
CA SER A 208 9.29 13.06 -6.92
C SER A 208 7.88 13.60 -7.20
N ILE A 209 6.89 12.99 -6.56
CA ILE A 209 5.52 13.50 -6.43
C ILE A 209 5.31 13.81 -4.96
N LEU A 210 5.25 15.11 -4.63
CA LEU A 210 5.17 15.57 -3.25
C LEU A 210 3.93 16.45 -3.07
N GLY A 211 3.07 16.15 -2.11
CA GLY A 211 1.85 16.94 -1.87
C GLY A 211 2.09 18.21 -1.05
N GLY A 212 1.01 18.92 -0.74
CA GLY A 212 1.03 20.11 0.13
C GLY A 212 1.25 19.80 1.62
N GLY A 213 1.41 18.53 1.98
CA GLY A 213 1.81 18.04 3.30
C GLY A 213 0.95 18.52 4.45
N VAL A 214 1.61 18.74 5.60
CA VAL A 214 0.99 19.15 6.86
C VAL A 214 0.22 20.47 6.73
N GLU A 215 0.69 21.41 5.91
CA GLU A 215 0.01 22.70 5.71
C GLU A 215 -1.34 22.52 4.99
N LEU A 216 -1.37 21.72 3.92
CA LEU A 216 -2.63 21.41 3.23
C LEU A 216 -3.58 20.60 4.11
N MET A 217 -3.03 19.62 4.84
CA MET A 217 -3.78 18.82 5.81
C MET A 217 -4.49 19.71 6.84
N GLN A 218 -3.72 20.56 7.53
CA GLN A 218 -4.24 21.40 8.62
C GLN A 218 -5.25 22.43 8.09
N SER A 219 -4.92 23.12 7.00
CA SER A 219 -5.80 24.13 6.42
C SER A 219 -7.13 23.55 5.92
N THR A 220 -7.12 22.32 5.38
CA THR A 220 -8.35 21.62 4.98
C THR A 220 -9.19 21.23 6.19
N ILE A 221 -8.57 20.67 7.24
CA ILE A 221 -9.27 20.31 8.48
C ILE A 221 -9.88 21.56 9.13
N ASP A 222 -9.13 22.65 9.26
CA ASP A 222 -9.59 23.88 9.91
C ASP A 222 -10.80 24.49 9.20
N GLN A 223 -10.77 24.55 7.86
CA GLN A 223 -11.91 25.03 7.07
C GLN A 223 -13.15 24.16 7.27
N GLU A 224 -12.98 22.84 7.35
CA GLU A 224 -14.09 21.91 7.52
C GLU A 224 -14.61 21.84 8.94
N MET A 225 -13.76 22.04 9.95
CA MET A 225 -14.17 22.20 11.34
C MET A 225 -15.11 23.40 11.50
N GLU A 226 -14.79 24.54 10.88
CA GLU A 226 -15.68 25.71 10.89
C GLU A 226 -16.98 25.44 10.13
N ARG A 227 -16.92 24.79 8.97
CA ARG A 227 -18.11 24.42 8.18
C ARG A 227 -19.03 23.45 8.93
N LEU A 228 -18.46 22.54 9.70
CA LEU A 228 -19.18 21.47 10.41
C LEU A 228 -19.50 21.79 11.87
N LYS A 229 -19.20 22.99 12.38
CA LYS A 229 -19.29 23.33 13.81
C LYS A 229 -20.61 22.93 14.47
N ASP A 230 -21.75 23.21 13.83
CA ASP A 230 -23.07 22.90 14.40
C ASP A 230 -23.32 21.39 14.42
N LYS A 231 -22.85 20.67 13.39
CA LYS A 231 -22.92 19.20 13.32
C LYS A 231 -22.04 18.56 14.40
N LEU A 232 -20.84 19.09 14.62
CA LEU A 232 -19.91 18.61 15.65
C LEU A 232 -20.47 18.83 17.05
N ILE A 233 -21.07 19.99 17.32
CA ILE A 233 -21.78 20.25 18.59
C ILE A 233 -22.94 19.27 18.77
N ALA A 234 -23.70 19.00 17.72
CA ALA A 234 -24.84 18.08 17.76
C ALA A 234 -24.46 16.61 18.02
N LEU A 235 -23.19 16.21 17.80
CA LEU A 235 -22.72 14.86 18.14
C LEU A 235 -22.71 14.60 19.66
N GLY A 236 -22.47 15.63 20.47
CA GLY A 236 -22.33 15.48 21.93
C GLY A 236 -21.30 14.40 22.29
N ASP A 237 -21.67 13.49 23.18
CA ASP A 237 -20.79 12.40 23.66
C ASP A 237 -20.38 11.41 22.56
N ARG A 238 -21.12 11.34 21.45
CA ARG A 238 -20.80 10.45 20.31
C ARG A 238 -19.51 10.85 19.60
N ILE A 239 -18.96 12.03 19.87
CA ILE A 239 -17.64 12.41 19.38
C ILE A 239 -16.55 11.42 19.81
N ALA A 240 -16.75 10.69 20.91
CA ALA A 240 -15.84 9.65 21.39
C ALA A 240 -15.84 8.37 20.54
N GLU A 241 -16.78 8.20 19.60
CA GLU A 241 -16.79 7.09 18.63
C GLU A 241 -15.71 7.27 17.55
N PHE A 242 -15.23 8.49 17.34
CA PHE A 242 -14.19 8.84 16.37
C PHE A 242 -12.80 8.71 17.00
N GLU A 243 -11.78 8.48 16.17
CA GLU A 243 -10.37 8.47 16.62
C GLU A 243 -9.98 9.78 17.33
N LYS A 244 -10.38 10.92 16.77
CA LYS A 244 -10.11 12.27 17.27
C LYS A 244 -11.32 13.19 17.06
N PRO A 245 -11.47 14.27 17.83
CA PRO A 245 -12.53 15.26 17.60
C PRO A 245 -12.51 15.88 16.19
N THR A 246 -11.35 15.89 15.54
CA THR A 246 -11.14 16.41 14.18
C THR A 246 -11.38 15.35 13.09
N THR A 247 -11.57 14.07 13.42
CA THR A 247 -11.71 12.97 12.43
C THR A 247 -12.80 13.24 11.41
N LEU A 248 -13.99 13.68 11.85
CA LEU A 248 -15.08 13.95 10.91
C LEU A 248 -14.72 15.03 9.87
N ALA A 249 -14.01 16.09 10.27
CA ALA A 249 -13.54 17.12 9.37
C ALA A 249 -12.35 16.65 8.51
N GLY A 250 -11.46 15.83 9.08
CA GLY A 250 -10.31 15.25 8.37
C GLY A 250 -10.69 14.28 7.26
N ARG A 251 -11.88 13.65 7.33
CA ARG A 251 -12.36 12.68 6.34
C ARG A 251 -12.62 13.25 4.95
N VAL A 252 -12.63 14.57 4.76
CA VAL A 252 -12.84 15.13 3.40
C VAL A 252 -11.54 15.41 2.65
N ARG A 253 -10.37 15.23 3.28
CA ARG A 253 -9.08 15.48 2.62
C ARG A 253 -8.93 14.60 1.37
N GLY A 254 -8.32 15.18 0.34
CA GLY A 254 -7.84 14.42 -0.81
C GLY A 254 -6.65 13.53 -0.43
N ARG A 255 -6.22 12.69 -1.37
CA ARG A 255 -4.98 11.91 -1.26
C ARG A 255 -3.88 12.59 -2.07
N LEU A 256 -2.68 12.02 -2.07
CA LEU A 256 -1.69 12.42 -3.07
C LEU A 256 -2.09 11.86 -4.45
N ILE A 257 -2.30 10.55 -4.54
CA ILE A 257 -2.74 9.84 -5.74
C ILE A 257 -4.00 9.06 -5.38
N ASN A 258 -5.10 9.34 -6.08
CA ASN A 258 -6.34 8.61 -5.99
C ASN A 258 -6.63 7.86 -7.28
N VAL A 259 -6.82 6.55 -7.18
CA VAL A 259 -7.34 5.70 -8.26
C VAL A 259 -8.71 5.20 -7.84
N SER A 260 -9.69 5.31 -8.73
CA SER A 260 -11.03 4.79 -8.52
C SER A 260 -11.46 4.03 -9.75
N ASN A 261 -11.91 2.78 -9.57
CA ASN A 261 -12.32 1.92 -10.69
C ASN A 261 -11.23 1.79 -11.77
N GLY A 262 -9.97 1.69 -11.35
CA GLY A 262 -8.81 1.60 -12.24
C GLY A 262 -8.45 0.17 -12.64
N ARG A 263 -7.91 -0.03 -13.84
CA ARG A 263 -7.32 -1.32 -14.25
C ARG A 263 -5.94 -1.15 -14.87
N ASN A 264 -5.01 -2.07 -14.59
CA ASN A 264 -3.65 -2.04 -15.14
C ASN A 264 -2.93 -0.71 -14.80
N ILE A 265 -2.67 -0.51 -13.51
CA ILE A 265 -2.07 0.71 -12.99
C ILE A 265 -0.65 0.41 -12.50
N VAL A 266 0.34 1.09 -13.06
CA VAL A 266 1.75 0.92 -12.69
C VAL A 266 2.27 2.22 -12.09
N ILE A 267 2.87 2.13 -10.90
CA ILE A 267 3.56 3.23 -10.23
C ILE A 267 4.97 2.76 -9.89
N SER A 268 6.03 3.36 -10.47
CA SER A 268 7.38 2.82 -10.29
C SER A 268 8.54 3.82 -10.22
N GLY A 269 9.53 3.52 -9.37
CA GLY A 269 10.82 4.22 -9.28
C GLY A 269 10.81 5.59 -8.59
N LEU A 270 9.63 6.06 -8.17
CA LEU A 270 9.40 7.43 -7.71
C LEU A 270 9.62 7.61 -6.21
N THR A 271 9.99 8.83 -5.81
CA THR A 271 9.71 9.30 -4.44
C THR A 271 8.28 9.84 -4.38
N VAL A 272 7.44 9.27 -3.52
CA VAL A 272 6.01 9.58 -3.42
C VAL A 272 5.71 9.99 -1.99
N GLY A 273 5.11 11.16 -1.75
CA GLY A 273 5.00 11.59 -0.37
C GLY A 273 4.28 12.89 -0.10
N MET A 274 4.21 13.22 1.18
CA MET A 274 3.69 14.49 1.68
C MET A 274 2.27 14.78 1.16
N GLY A 275 1.45 13.76 0.92
CA GLY A 275 0.01 13.95 0.75
C GLY A 275 -0.60 14.67 1.96
N PRO A 276 -1.78 15.30 1.82
CA PRO A 276 -2.51 15.84 2.98
C PRO A 276 -3.16 14.74 3.84
N ALA A 277 -3.17 13.50 3.36
CA ALA A 277 -3.60 12.26 4.01
C ALA A 277 -2.84 11.10 3.32
N TRP A 278 -3.51 9.99 3.00
CA TRP A 278 -2.92 8.82 2.36
C TRP A 278 -2.20 9.19 1.05
N ASN A 279 -1.03 8.59 0.81
CA ASN A 279 -0.26 8.89 -0.40
C ASN A 279 -0.87 8.19 -1.61
N LEU A 280 -0.95 6.87 -1.62
CA LEU A 280 -1.54 6.13 -2.74
C LEU A 280 -2.77 5.37 -2.27
N HIS A 281 -3.95 5.81 -2.69
CA HIS A 281 -5.20 5.10 -2.41
C HIS A 281 -5.85 4.67 -3.71
N PHE A 282 -6.08 3.37 -3.85
CA PHE A 282 -6.81 2.83 -4.99
C PHE A 282 -7.97 1.97 -4.52
N VAL A 283 -9.15 2.32 -5.04
CA VAL A 283 -10.41 1.72 -4.67
C VAL A 283 -11.09 1.10 -5.88
N TYR A 284 -11.68 -0.09 -5.71
CA TYR A 284 -12.38 -0.80 -6.78
C TYR A 284 -11.53 -1.08 -8.01
N SER A 285 -10.24 -1.28 -7.80
CA SER A 285 -9.26 -1.37 -8.87
C SER A 285 -8.71 -2.80 -9.00
N ASP A 286 -8.16 -3.09 -10.18
CA ASP A 286 -7.66 -4.42 -10.55
C ASP A 286 -6.32 -4.32 -11.27
N HIS A 287 -5.38 -5.21 -10.96
CA HIS A 287 -4.02 -5.19 -11.52
C HIS A 287 -3.31 -3.86 -11.23
N VAL A 288 -2.94 -3.66 -9.96
CA VAL A 288 -2.18 -2.49 -9.51
C VAL A 288 -0.78 -2.92 -9.06
N THR A 289 0.24 -2.38 -9.71
CA THR A 289 1.64 -2.66 -9.39
C THR A 289 2.36 -1.41 -8.92
N VAL A 290 2.97 -1.49 -7.74
CA VAL A 290 3.79 -0.45 -7.13
C VAL A 290 5.18 -1.01 -6.92
N SER A 291 6.19 -0.46 -7.59
CA SER A 291 7.55 -1.02 -7.58
C SER A 291 8.64 0.02 -7.39
N ASP A 292 9.68 -0.29 -6.63
CA ASP A 292 10.89 0.54 -6.51
C ASP A 292 10.63 2.00 -6.06
N CYS A 293 9.48 2.24 -5.43
CA CYS A 293 9.09 3.55 -4.90
C CYS A 293 9.62 3.79 -3.49
N THR A 294 9.90 5.05 -3.16
CA THR A 294 10.17 5.50 -1.80
C THR A 294 9.03 6.38 -1.30
N PHE A 295 8.34 5.94 -0.23
CA PHE A 295 7.24 6.67 0.38
C PHE A 295 7.70 7.54 1.56
N VAL A 296 7.34 8.83 1.57
CA VAL A 296 7.75 9.78 2.63
C VAL A 296 6.59 10.65 3.11
N SER A 297 6.20 10.52 4.38
CA SER A 297 5.03 11.26 4.91
C SER A 297 5.04 11.44 6.43
N ARG A 298 6.23 11.45 7.04
CA ARG A 298 6.38 11.71 8.48
C ARG A 298 5.61 12.97 8.89
N ALA A 299 4.97 12.91 10.07
CA ALA A 299 4.13 13.98 10.64
C ALA A 299 2.82 14.32 9.90
N VAL A 300 2.52 13.71 8.74
CA VAL A 300 1.18 13.78 8.14
C VAL A 300 0.28 12.78 8.87
N TRP A 301 -0.88 13.23 9.36
CA TRP A 301 -1.89 12.34 9.94
C TRP A 301 -2.60 11.55 8.84
N ASN A 302 -2.75 10.23 9.04
CA ASN A 302 -3.12 9.28 7.99
C ASN A 302 -2.13 9.38 6.83
N GLY A 303 -0.85 9.48 7.14
CA GLY A 303 0.24 9.57 6.18
C GLY A 303 0.67 8.19 5.68
N ASP A 304 -0.27 7.33 5.34
CA ASP A 304 -0.06 5.95 4.92
C ASP A 304 0.69 5.91 3.57
N GLY A 305 1.43 4.84 3.30
CA GLY A 305 2.12 4.65 2.03
C GLY A 305 1.15 4.28 0.91
N CYS A 306 0.60 3.07 1.01
CA CYS A 306 -0.26 2.46 0.00
C CYS A 306 -1.53 1.85 0.62
N ASP A 307 -2.69 2.16 0.05
CA ASP A 307 -4.01 1.80 0.57
C ASP A 307 -4.84 1.07 -0.51
N PRO A 308 -4.68 -0.25 -0.68
CA PRO A 308 -5.63 -1.05 -1.45
C PRO A 308 -6.98 -1.12 -0.72
N ASP A 309 -8.05 -0.59 -1.33
CA ASP A 309 -9.43 -0.64 -0.79
C ASP A 309 -10.39 -1.34 -1.76
N SER A 310 -11.00 -2.44 -1.34
CA SER A 310 -11.95 -3.22 -2.15
C SER A 310 -11.43 -3.51 -3.57
N SER A 311 -10.14 -3.87 -3.68
CA SER A 311 -9.37 -3.98 -4.93
C SER A 311 -8.71 -5.35 -5.05
N THR A 312 -8.33 -5.76 -6.26
CA THR A 312 -7.75 -7.10 -6.48
C THR A 312 -6.52 -7.10 -7.38
N ASN A 313 -5.71 -8.16 -7.30
CA ASN A 313 -4.47 -8.33 -8.06
C ASN A 313 -3.51 -7.17 -7.82
N VAL A 314 -2.99 -7.10 -6.59
CA VAL A 314 -2.13 -6.00 -6.11
C VAL A 314 -0.73 -6.52 -5.84
N ALA A 315 0.28 -5.90 -6.46
CA ALA A 315 1.68 -6.20 -6.20
C ALA A 315 2.41 -4.94 -5.71
N VAL A 316 3.02 -4.99 -4.52
CA VAL A 316 3.84 -3.92 -3.95
C VAL A 316 5.22 -4.49 -3.64
N PHE A 317 6.25 -4.06 -4.37
CA PHE A 317 7.59 -4.64 -4.20
C PHE A 317 8.77 -3.70 -4.39
N GLY A 318 9.91 -4.05 -3.80
CA GLY A 318 11.14 -3.24 -3.89
C GLY A 318 10.99 -1.84 -3.27
N CYS A 319 9.92 -1.58 -2.52
CA CYS A 319 9.60 -0.26 -2.00
C CYS A 319 10.26 0.00 -0.64
N ALA A 320 10.55 1.28 -0.40
CA ALA A 320 11.01 1.79 0.89
C ALA A 320 9.96 2.72 1.50
N PHE A 321 9.71 2.61 2.81
CA PHE A 321 8.67 3.39 3.50
C PHE A 321 9.21 4.15 4.71
N GLU A 322 8.94 5.45 4.72
CA GLU A 322 9.09 6.37 5.85
C GLU A 322 7.78 7.14 6.07
N THR A 323 6.76 6.41 6.52
CA THR A 323 5.37 6.86 6.53
C THR A 323 4.95 7.44 7.87
N GLY A 324 4.08 8.46 7.83
CA GLY A 324 3.49 9.01 9.06
C GLY A 324 2.67 7.98 9.85
N ASP A 325 2.18 6.97 9.13
CA ASP A 325 1.21 5.95 9.56
C ASP A 325 1.63 4.55 9.00
N ASP A 326 0.69 3.71 8.63
CA ASP A 326 0.89 2.39 8.00
C ASP A 326 1.73 2.46 6.70
N MET A 327 2.61 1.47 6.46
CA MET A 327 3.35 1.35 5.18
C MET A 327 2.41 0.92 4.06
N VAL A 328 1.59 -0.09 4.34
CA VAL A 328 0.50 -0.57 3.48
C VAL A 328 -0.70 -0.83 4.38
N ALA A 329 -1.83 -0.21 4.06
CA ALA A 329 -3.09 -0.36 4.80
C ALA A 329 -4.16 -1.00 3.90
N ILE A 330 -4.40 -2.29 4.10
CA ILE A 330 -5.35 -3.09 3.32
C ILE A 330 -6.76 -2.90 3.89
N LYS A 331 -7.67 -2.39 3.05
CA LYS A 331 -9.03 -1.97 3.42
C LYS A 331 -10.06 -2.59 2.47
N SER A 332 -11.33 -2.57 2.86
CA SER A 332 -12.46 -3.02 2.04
C SER A 332 -13.77 -2.38 2.52
N GLY A 333 -13.77 -1.06 2.70
CA GLY A 333 -14.93 -0.30 3.19
C GLY A 333 -15.28 -0.51 4.68
N ARG A 334 -16.23 0.30 5.17
CA ARG A 334 -16.67 0.29 6.57
C ARG A 334 -18.18 0.13 6.69
N ASN A 335 -18.61 -0.57 7.73
CA ASN A 335 -20.01 -0.81 8.07
C ASN A 335 -20.87 0.47 8.15
N PRO A 336 -22.17 0.40 7.82
CA PRO A 336 -22.82 -0.73 7.14
C PRO A 336 -22.57 -0.71 5.62
N GLU A 337 -22.13 0.41 5.05
CA GLU A 337 -21.96 0.59 3.60
C GLU A 337 -21.04 -0.46 2.98
N GLY A 338 -19.88 -0.70 3.58
CA GLY A 338 -18.94 -1.73 3.13
C GLY A 338 -19.54 -3.16 3.20
N ASN A 339 -20.42 -3.43 4.17
CA ASN A 339 -21.12 -4.73 4.24
C ASN A 339 -22.19 -4.86 3.16
N VAL A 340 -22.85 -3.76 2.78
CA VAL A 340 -23.88 -3.76 1.71
C VAL A 340 -23.23 -3.89 0.34
N ILE A 341 -22.14 -3.16 0.10
CA ILE A 341 -21.37 -3.23 -1.14
C ILE A 341 -20.69 -4.60 -1.26
N ASN A 342 -20.19 -5.14 -0.14
CA ASN A 342 -19.68 -6.51 -0.03
C ASN A 342 -18.63 -6.85 -1.10
N ARG A 343 -17.71 -5.92 -1.34
CA ARG A 343 -16.60 -6.09 -2.28
C ARG A 343 -15.29 -6.25 -1.50
N PRO A 344 -14.62 -7.41 -1.57
CA PRO A 344 -13.41 -7.64 -0.80
C PRO A 344 -12.20 -6.96 -1.41
N THR A 345 -11.11 -6.88 -0.64
CA THR A 345 -9.76 -6.79 -1.18
C THR A 345 -9.12 -8.17 -1.21
N GLU A 346 -8.64 -8.61 -2.36
CA GLU A 346 -8.11 -9.96 -2.53
C GLU A 346 -6.94 -10.08 -3.51
N HIS A 347 -6.09 -11.10 -3.36
CA HIS A 347 -4.89 -11.31 -4.18
C HIS A 347 -3.87 -10.16 -4.03
N VAL A 348 -3.42 -9.93 -2.79
CA VAL A 348 -2.43 -8.90 -2.44
C VAL A 348 -1.08 -9.54 -2.19
N ARG A 349 -0.04 -9.05 -2.85
CA ARG A 349 1.36 -9.50 -2.74
C ARG A 349 2.23 -8.32 -2.32
N ILE A 350 2.90 -8.42 -1.17
CA ILE A 350 3.79 -7.39 -0.65
C ILE A 350 5.15 -8.00 -0.36
N PHE A 351 6.19 -7.61 -1.09
CA PHE A 351 7.45 -8.32 -0.99
C PHE A 351 8.69 -7.48 -1.27
N ASP A 352 9.85 -7.94 -0.82
CA ASP A 352 11.13 -7.24 -1.00
C ASP A 352 11.08 -5.75 -0.55
N CYS A 353 10.19 -5.42 0.39
CA CYS A 353 9.98 -4.06 0.87
C CYS A 353 10.71 -3.81 2.20
N ASN A 354 11.04 -2.55 2.47
CA ASN A 354 11.57 -2.14 3.77
C ASN A 354 10.78 -0.97 4.35
N SER A 355 10.57 -0.98 5.66
CA SER A 355 10.01 0.15 6.40
C SER A 355 11.00 0.63 7.45
N LEU A 356 11.44 1.88 7.28
CA LEU A 356 12.44 2.52 8.12
C LEU A 356 11.83 3.35 9.25
N PHE A 357 10.53 3.67 9.14
CA PHE A 357 9.72 4.45 10.06
C PHE A 357 8.24 4.23 9.71
N GLY A 358 7.36 4.18 10.70
CA GLY A 358 5.91 4.00 10.50
C GLY A 358 5.33 2.84 11.29
N TRP A 359 4.10 2.45 10.96
CA TRP A 359 3.32 1.52 11.78
C TRP A 359 3.47 0.06 11.33
N GLY A 360 3.82 -0.16 10.07
CA GLY A 360 3.95 -1.48 9.45
C GLY A 360 2.78 -1.76 8.51
N ILE A 361 2.48 -3.03 8.26
CA ILE A 361 1.34 -3.44 7.44
C ILE A 361 0.12 -3.52 8.33
N ALA A 362 -0.96 -2.87 7.92
CA ALA A 362 -2.27 -2.99 8.54
C ALA A 362 -3.26 -3.69 7.62
N ILE A 363 -4.05 -4.59 8.18
CA ILE A 363 -5.25 -5.15 7.55
C ILE A 363 -6.44 -4.68 8.36
N GLY A 364 -7.21 -3.75 7.80
CA GLY A 364 -8.25 -2.99 8.48
C GLY A 364 -7.82 -1.56 8.86
N SER A 365 -8.55 -0.85 9.72
CA SER A 365 -9.74 -1.33 10.46
C SER A 365 -11.00 -1.43 9.60
N GLU A 366 -10.99 -0.80 8.42
CA GLU A 366 -12.11 -0.71 7.50
C GLU A 366 -12.12 -1.95 6.60
N MET A 367 -12.58 -3.10 7.12
CA MET A 367 -12.54 -4.40 6.42
C MET A 367 -13.92 -5.04 6.17
N SER A 368 -14.98 -4.24 6.14
CA SER A 368 -16.37 -4.72 6.16
C SER A 368 -16.81 -5.52 4.93
N GLY A 369 -16.20 -5.28 3.77
CA GLY A 369 -16.37 -6.06 2.53
C GLY A 369 -15.59 -7.37 2.48
N GLY A 370 -14.64 -7.58 3.41
CA GLY A 370 -13.76 -8.74 3.45
C GLY A 370 -12.35 -8.46 2.93
N VAL A 371 -11.36 -9.13 3.52
CA VAL A 371 -9.99 -9.20 3.02
C VAL A 371 -9.55 -10.65 2.97
N SER A 372 -9.02 -11.10 1.83
CA SER A 372 -8.49 -12.45 1.69
C SER A 372 -7.32 -12.58 0.74
N ASP A 373 -6.56 -13.67 0.87
CA ASP A 373 -5.39 -13.96 0.02
C ASP A 373 -4.38 -12.81 0.01
N VAL A 374 -3.76 -12.60 1.17
CA VAL A 374 -2.68 -11.64 1.38
C VAL A 374 -1.40 -12.41 1.65
N GLU A 375 -0.40 -12.25 0.78
CA GLU A 375 0.93 -12.80 0.98
C GLU A 375 1.97 -11.69 1.16
N VAL A 376 2.74 -11.79 2.24
CA VAL A 376 3.85 -10.91 2.56
C VAL A 376 5.12 -11.74 2.66
N TRP A 377 6.18 -11.38 1.93
CA TRP A 377 7.46 -12.08 2.09
C TRP A 377 8.67 -11.18 1.90
N ASP A 378 9.82 -11.57 2.47
CA ASP A 378 11.09 -10.84 2.32
C ASP A 378 11.04 -9.34 2.69
N CYS A 379 10.05 -8.94 3.49
CA CYS A 379 9.94 -7.60 4.02
C CYS A 379 10.75 -7.38 5.31
N ASP A 380 11.39 -6.21 5.44
CA ASP A 380 12.00 -5.73 6.68
C ASP A 380 11.17 -4.60 7.30
N MET A 381 10.40 -4.95 8.33
CA MET A 381 9.59 -4.06 9.16
C MET A 381 10.16 -3.94 10.57
N SER A 382 11.47 -4.17 10.76
CA SER A 382 12.11 -4.13 12.09
C SER A 382 12.13 -2.76 12.76
N ARG A 383 11.78 -1.69 12.02
CA ARG A 383 11.74 -0.30 12.51
C ARG A 383 10.33 0.28 12.56
N THR A 384 9.32 -0.57 12.62
CA THR A 384 7.91 -0.14 12.70
C THR A 384 7.32 -0.36 14.08
N ALA A 385 6.18 0.27 14.37
CA ALA A 385 5.51 0.11 15.67
C ALA A 385 4.85 -1.25 15.88
N TYR A 386 4.10 -1.73 14.89
CA TYR A 386 3.28 -2.94 15.01
C TYR A 386 3.70 -4.08 14.10
N GLY A 387 4.53 -3.82 13.09
CA GLY A 387 4.95 -4.87 12.19
C GLY A 387 3.81 -5.28 11.25
N LEU A 388 3.11 -6.36 11.58
CA LEU A 388 1.86 -6.74 10.91
C LEU A 388 0.69 -6.69 11.90
N GLU A 389 -0.34 -5.91 11.57
CA GLU A 389 -1.52 -5.69 12.41
C GLU A 389 -2.82 -6.01 11.65
N VAL A 390 -3.59 -6.99 12.13
CA VAL A 390 -4.99 -7.21 11.75
C VAL A 390 -5.89 -6.58 12.81
N LYS A 391 -6.68 -5.59 12.41
CA LYS A 391 -7.50 -4.78 13.32
C LYS A 391 -8.93 -4.61 12.81
N ALA A 392 -9.90 -4.68 13.71
CA ALA A 392 -11.29 -4.26 13.44
C ALA A 392 -12.03 -3.93 14.75
N THR A 393 -13.13 -3.18 14.68
CA THR A 393 -14.09 -3.12 15.79
C THR A 393 -15.09 -4.27 15.67
N LYS A 394 -15.76 -4.62 16.77
CA LYS A 394 -16.86 -5.62 16.77
C LYS A 394 -18.00 -5.28 15.81
N LYS A 395 -18.13 -4.01 15.37
CA LYS A 395 -19.20 -3.54 14.48
C LYS A 395 -18.93 -3.81 13.00
N ARG A 396 -17.71 -4.15 12.60
CA ARG A 396 -17.31 -4.16 11.18
C ARG A 396 -17.98 -5.26 10.35
N GLY A 397 -18.32 -6.40 10.95
CA GLY A 397 -18.69 -7.61 10.19
C GLY A 397 -17.57 -8.05 9.23
N GLY A 398 -17.92 -8.76 8.16
CA GLY A 398 -16.94 -9.19 7.16
C GLY A 398 -15.93 -10.20 7.71
N TYR A 399 -14.76 -10.29 7.06
CA TYR A 399 -13.71 -11.24 7.43
C TYR A 399 -12.31 -10.73 7.06
N VAL A 400 -11.29 -11.19 7.80
CA VAL A 400 -9.90 -11.27 7.31
C VAL A 400 -9.50 -12.73 7.34
N ARG A 401 -9.09 -13.28 6.20
CA ARG A 401 -8.67 -14.68 6.09
C ARG A 401 -7.58 -14.92 5.06
N ASP A 402 -6.97 -16.08 5.09
CA ASP A 402 -5.98 -16.51 4.10
C ASP A 402 -4.80 -15.51 4.03
N VAL A 403 -4.18 -15.24 5.19
CA VAL A 403 -3.03 -14.31 5.31
C VAL A 403 -1.76 -15.09 5.57
N ARG A 404 -0.72 -14.87 4.77
CA ARG A 404 0.60 -15.51 4.94
C ARG A 404 1.71 -14.48 5.04
N MET A 405 2.59 -14.66 6.00
CA MET A 405 3.81 -13.85 6.15
C MET A 405 5.02 -14.77 6.25
N ARG A 406 5.97 -14.65 5.32
CA ARG A 406 7.11 -15.56 5.19
C ARG A 406 8.45 -14.83 5.11
N GLN A 407 9.47 -15.33 5.82
CA GLN A 407 10.85 -14.83 5.67
C GLN A 407 11.01 -13.32 5.93
N CYS A 408 10.22 -12.78 6.87
CA CYS A 408 10.23 -11.36 7.20
C CYS A 408 10.97 -11.06 8.51
N LYS A 409 11.40 -9.82 8.65
CA LYS A 409 11.73 -9.22 9.96
C LYS A 409 10.65 -8.25 10.34
N THR A 410 10.19 -8.28 11.59
CA THR A 410 9.09 -7.42 12.02
C THR A 410 9.19 -7.10 13.49
N SER A 411 8.61 -5.97 13.94
CA SER A 411 8.59 -5.63 15.37
C SER A 411 7.58 -6.48 16.13
N ARG A 412 6.35 -6.64 15.60
CA ARG A 412 5.27 -7.41 16.22
C ARG A 412 4.40 -8.12 15.18
N ILE A 413 3.55 -9.02 15.66
CA ILE A 413 2.41 -9.60 14.95
C ILE A 413 1.17 -9.46 15.82
N MET A 414 0.18 -8.70 15.36
CA MET A 414 -1.01 -8.34 16.14
C MET A 414 -2.27 -8.73 15.37
N ILE A 415 -3.19 -9.45 16.02
CA ILE A 415 -4.53 -9.77 15.50
C ILE A 415 -5.50 -9.45 16.63
N HIS A 416 -6.20 -8.31 16.55
CA HIS A 416 -6.93 -7.80 17.72
C HIS A 416 -8.10 -6.87 17.38
N SER A 417 -8.91 -6.58 18.41
CA SER A 417 -10.01 -5.63 18.31
C SER A 417 -9.52 -4.22 18.68
N VAL A 418 -9.92 -3.23 17.90
CA VAL A 418 -9.71 -1.81 18.20
C VAL A 418 -11.00 -1.13 18.65
N GLY A 419 -10.89 0.04 19.30
CA GLY A 419 -12.00 0.78 19.91
C GLY A 419 -12.29 2.16 19.31
N TYR A 420 -11.68 2.51 18.18
CA TYR A 420 -11.84 3.80 17.51
C TYR A 420 -12.46 3.65 16.12
N ASN A 421 -12.90 4.77 15.52
CA ASN A 421 -13.66 4.80 14.26
C ASN A 421 -14.87 3.84 14.31
N ASP A 422 -15.50 3.77 15.47
CA ASP A 422 -16.64 2.91 15.75
C ASP A 422 -17.98 3.63 15.52
N ASP A 423 -17.93 4.76 14.79
CA ASP A 423 -19.08 5.57 14.44
C ASP A 423 -19.96 4.89 13.37
N GLY A 424 -21.28 5.09 13.49
CA GLY A 424 -22.27 4.53 12.57
C GLY A 424 -22.91 3.23 13.06
N GLU A 425 -23.79 2.67 12.22
CA GLU A 425 -24.51 1.43 12.51
C GLU A 425 -23.60 0.23 12.33
N GLY A 426 -23.59 -0.68 13.32
CA GLY A 426 -22.79 -1.91 13.25
C GLY A 426 -23.49 -3.02 12.47
N SER A 427 -22.70 -3.96 11.97
CA SER A 427 -23.18 -5.23 11.46
C SER A 427 -23.83 -6.08 12.57
N ASP A 428 -24.78 -6.94 12.20
CA ASP A 428 -25.44 -7.88 13.11
C ASP A 428 -24.49 -8.96 13.66
N VAL A 429 -23.35 -9.14 12.99
CA VAL A 429 -22.33 -10.14 13.35
C VAL A 429 -20.94 -9.49 13.46
N PRO A 430 -20.12 -9.88 14.45
CA PRO A 430 -18.72 -9.47 14.50
C PRO A 430 -17.90 -9.95 13.29
N PRO A 431 -16.72 -9.36 13.05
CA PRO A 431 -15.78 -9.85 12.05
C PRO A 431 -15.27 -11.26 12.36
N VAL A 432 -14.90 -12.00 11.32
CA VAL A 432 -14.21 -13.29 11.43
C VAL A 432 -12.74 -13.12 11.06
N PHE A 433 -11.83 -13.55 11.93
CA PHE A 433 -10.38 -13.62 11.65
C PHE A 433 -9.93 -15.08 11.64
N GLU A 434 -9.49 -15.59 10.50
CA GLU A 434 -9.15 -17.00 10.37
C GLU A 434 -8.06 -17.32 9.34
N ASN A 435 -7.50 -18.53 9.39
CA ASN A 435 -6.56 -19.08 8.41
C ASN A 435 -5.37 -18.14 8.12
N MET A 436 -4.46 -18.04 9.10
CA MET A 436 -3.28 -17.19 9.00
C MET A 436 -2.01 -17.99 9.29
N GLU A 437 -0.96 -17.78 8.53
CA GLU A 437 0.34 -18.46 8.70
C GLU A 437 1.49 -17.46 8.75
N PHE A 438 2.34 -17.61 9.76
CA PHE A 438 3.58 -16.85 9.93
C PHE A 438 4.74 -17.85 9.94
N ARG A 439 5.65 -17.76 8.98
CA ARG A 439 6.73 -18.74 8.78
C ARG A 439 8.08 -18.06 8.59
N ASP A 440 9.11 -18.56 9.27
CA ASP A 440 10.48 -18.02 9.16
C ASP A 440 10.54 -16.50 9.47
N VAL A 441 9.77 -16.07 10.47
CA VAL A 441 9.68 -14.65 10.85
C VAL A 441 10.62 -14.37 12.02
N ARG A 442 11.40 -13.29 11.92
CA ARG A 442 12.22 -12.79 13.04
C ARG A 442 11.57 -11.55 13.65
N LEU A 443 11.15 -11.68 14.90
CA LEU A 443 10.65 -10.60 15.74
C LEU A 443 11.82 -9.83 16.35
N ILE A 444 11.76 -8.50 16.26
CA ILE A 444 12.71 -7.59 16.89
C ILE A 444 12.03 -6.93 18.07
N ASP A 445 12.62 -7.08 19.25
CA ASP A 445 12.16 -6.54 20.54
C ASP A 445 12.27 -5.00 20.63
N ARG A 446 11.61 -4.29 19.71
CA ARG A 446 11.67 -2.84 19.61
C ARG A 446 10.29 -2.29 19.27
N PHE A 447 9.74 -1.54 20.21
CA PHE A 447 9.01 -0.32 19.87
C PHE A 447 9.90 0.86 20.24
N ASP A 448 10.34 1.63 19.25
CA ASP A 448 10.98 2.91 19.49
C ASP A 448 9.96 4.03 19.24
N PRO A 449 9.58 4.80 20.26
CA PRO A 449 8.67 5.93 20.10
C PRO A 449 9.12 6.95 19.05
N SER A 450 10.41 7.02 18.74
CA SER A 450 10.97 7.89 17.70
C SER A 450 10.81 7.34 16.28
N THR A 451 10.33 6.09 16.12
CA THR A 451 10.07 5.46 14.82
C THR A 451 8.62 5.55 14.36
N VAL A 452 7.76 6.29 15.07
CA VAL A 452 6.39 6.64 14.65
C VAL A 452 6.00 8.07 14.96
N SER A 453 5.09 8.62 14.17
CA SER A 453 4.46 9.92 14.45
C SER A 453 3.46 9.74 15.61
N GLY A 454 3.59 10.55 16.68
CA GLY A 454 2.66 10.51 17.83
C GLY A 454 3.17 9.78 19.07
N GLY A 455 4.29 9.04 18.98
CA GLY A 455 5.15 8.68 20.12
C GLY A 455 4.60 7.70 21.17
N SER A 456 3.45 7.05 20.96
CA SER A 456 2.95 6.02 21.88
C SER A 456 2.09 4.98 21.15
N ILE A 457 2.31 3.71 21.47
CA ILE A 457 1.51 2.55 20.99
C ILE A 457 0.43 2.12 22.01
N GLY A 458 0.09 2.96 22.99
CA GLY A 458 -0.78 2.55 24.11
C GLY A 458 -0.16 1.42 24.94
N ASP A 459 -0.99 0.67 25.69
CA ASP A 459 -0.59 -0.45 26.56
C ASP A 459 -0.33 -1.75 25.76
N ILE A 460 0.34 -1.66 24.60
CA ILE A 460 0.72 -2.83 23.80
C ILE A 460 2.11 -3.30 24.22
N ASP A 461 2.10 -4.30 25.10
CA ASP A 461 3.26 -4.89 25.76
C ASP A 461 3.42 -6.37 25.36
N CYS A 462 3.19 -6.70 24.09
CA CYS A 462 3.30 -8.08 23.60
C CYS A 462 3.81 -8.17 22.16
N ASP A 463 4.69 -9.13 21.88
CA ASP A 463 5.33 -9.29 20.56
C ASP A 463 4.44 -10.05 19.58
N ILE A 464 3.71 -11.05 20.08
CA ILE A 464 2.62 -11.72 19.37
C ILE A 464 1.35 -11.54 20.19
N ASP A 465 0.34 -10.89 19.61
CA ASP A 465 -1.00 -10.77 20.20
C ASP A 465 -2.04 -11.38 19.27
N VAL A 466 -2.73 -12.41 19.75
CA VAL A 466 -3.85 -13.01 19.03
C VAL A 466 -5.08 -12.95 19.94
N GLN A 467 -5.91 -11.96 19.68
CA GLN A 467 -7.12 -11.66 20.42
C GLN A 467 -8.34 -11.65 19.50
N GLY A 468 -9.17 -12.68 19.61
CA GLY A 468 -10.50 -12.67 19.01
C GLY A 468 -11.50 -11.82 19.78
N PHE A 469 -12.72 -11.77 19.28
CA PHE A 469 -13.78 -11.03 19.92
C PHE A 469 -14.35 -11.83 21.10
N ASP A 470 -14.62 -11.15 22.22
CA ASP A 470 -15.33 -11.74 23.35
C ASP A 470 -16.82 -11.95 23.01
N VAL A 471 -17.08 -12.90 22.10
CA VAL A 471 -18.37 -13.38 21.59
C VAL A 471 -18.18 -14.84 21.16
N PRO A 472 -18.94 -15.81 21.69
CA PRO A 472 -18.80 -17.21 21.29
C PRO A 472 -18.96 -17.41 19.77
N GLY A 473 -18.03 -18.15 19.15
CA GLY A 473 -18.02 -18.39 17.70
C GLY A 473 -17.25 -17.35 16.87
N TYR A 474 -16.75 -16.28 17.50
CA TYR A 474 -15.93 -15.24 16.88
C TYR A 474 -14.52 -15.20 17.47
N GLU A 475 -14.04 -16.38 17.88
CA GLU A 475 -12.65 -16.59 18.20
C GLU A 475 -11.78 -16.38 16.95
N VAL A 476 -10.58 -15.83 17.10
CA VAL A 476 -9.56 -15.93 16.04
C VAL A 476 -9.19 -17.40 15.91
N ARG A 477 -9.23 -17.94 14.69
CA ARG A 477 -9.04 -19.38 14.49
C ARG A 477 -8.07 -19.77 13.39
N ASP A 478 -7.47 -20.94 13.54
CA ASP A 478 -6.60 -21.55 12.53
C ASP A 478 -5.41 -20.62 12.20
N VAL A 479 -4.63 -20.30 13.23
CA VAL A 479 -3.42 -19.46 13.12
C VAL A 479 -2.20 -20.30 13.42
N ALA A 480 -1.22 -20.30 12.52
CA ALA A 480 -0.02 -21.10 12.65
C ALA A 480 1.24 -20.22 12.65
N PHE A 481 2.14 -20.48 13.59
CA PHE A 481 3.44 -19.84 13.71
C PHE A 481 4.52 -20.92 13.58
N HIS A 482 5.38 -20.78 12.58
CA HIS A 482 6.43 -21.74 12.23
C HIS A 482 7.79 -21.04 12.18
N ASN A 483 8.77 -21.58 12.88
CA ASN A 483 10.14 -21.07 12.87
C ASN A 483 10.21 -19.57 13.22
N ILE A 484 9.62 -19.18 14.35
CA ILE A 484 9.62 -17.78 14.81
C ILE A 484 10.83 -17.56 15.69
N GLY A 485 11.66 -16.61 15.27
CA GLY A 485 12.83 -16.21 16.01
C GLY A 485 12.65 -14.88 16.72
N PHE A 486 13.25 -14.73 17.90
CA PHE A 486 13.31 -13.46 18.62
C PHE A 486 14.72 -12.87 18.60
N THR A 487 14.84 -11.54 18.59
CA THR A 487 16.13 -10.86 18.68
C THR A 487 16.00 -9.57 19.48
N ILE A 488 16.80 -9.47 20.54
CA ILE A 488 16.93 -8.25 21.34
C ILE A 488 17.67 -7.20 20.52
N ALA A 489 17.12 -5.98 20.47
CA ALA A 489 17.76 -4.87 19.77
C ALA A 489 19.18 -4.60 20.34
N PRO A 490 20.23 -4.43 19.50
CA PRO A 490 21.63 -4.37 19.96
C PRO A 490 21.96 -3.24 20.95
N ASP A 491 21.13 -2.20 20.98
CA ASP A 491 21.25 -1.01 21.80
C ASP A 491 20.44 -1.06 23.10
N ARG A 492 19.62 -2.10 23.32
CA ARG A 492 18.91 -2.33 24.58
C ARG A 492 19.87 -2.85 25.64
N LYS A 493 19.80 -2.30 26.85
CA LYS A 493 20.41 -2.92 28.03
C LYS A 493 19.64 -4.19 28.35
N THR A 494 20.25 -5.33 28.08
CA THR A 494 19.66 -6.64 28.32
C THR A 494 19.36 -6.85 29.81
N SER A 495 18.21 -7.41 30.13
CA SER A 495 17.82 -7.88 31.45
C SER A 495 17.55 -9.39 31.45
N ASP A 496 17.59 -10.04 32.62
CA ASP A 496 17.24 -11.47 32.75
C ASP A 496 15.76 -11.76 32.45
N GLU A 497 14.93 -10.72 32.25
CA GLU A 497 13.52 -10.80 31.90
C GLU A 497 13.26 -10.57 30.39
N ASP A 498 14.29 -10.42 29.56
CA ASP A 498 14.09 -10.20 28.11
C ASP A 498 13.76 -11.54 27.41
N HIS A 499 12.48 -11.73 27.10
CA HIS A 499 11.97 -12.88 26.38
C HIS A 499 10.84 -12.45 25.45
N MET A 500 10.62 -13.21 24.38
CA MET A 500 9.46 -13.03 23.53
C MET A 500 8.17 -13.23 24.32
N SER A 501 7.23 -12.31 24.16
CA SER A 501 5.94 -12.29 24.85
C SER A 501 4.79 -12.64 23.90
N ILE A 502 3.96 -13.61 24.29
CA ILE A 502 2.82 -14.09 23.51
C ILE A 502 1.54 -13.96 24.33
N ARG A 503 0.51 -13.35 23.74
CA ARG A 503 -0.82 -13.22 24.33
C ARG A 503 -1.88 -13.86 23.44
N LEU A 504 -2.66 -14.78 24.00
CA LEU A 504 -3.77 -15.45 23.32
C LEU A 504 -5.07 -15.24 24.11
N ARG A 505 -6.10 -14.70 23.46
CA ARG A 505 -7.43 -14.47 24.06
C ARG A 505 -8.53 -14.74 23.05
N HIS A 506 -9.56 -15.49 23.42
CA HIS A 506 -10.65 -15.86 22.50
C HIS A 506 -10.10 -16.45 21.19
N THR A 507 -9.30 -17.50 21.30
CA THR A 507 -8.66 -18.15 20.14
C THR A 507 -9.03 -19.62 20.05
N ARG A 508 -8.90 -20.18 18.84
CA ARG A 508 -9.10 -21.60 18.57
C ARG A 508 -8.05 -22.09 17.56
N ASN A 509 -7.47 -23.28 17.77
CA ASN A 509 -6.50 -23.86 16.84
C ASN A 509 -5.31 -22.93 16.51
N VAL A 510 -4.70 -22.33 17.54
CA VAL A 510 -3.44 -21.59 17.38
C VAL A 510 -2.28 -22.55 17.62
N VAL A 511 -1.37 -22.67 16.66
CA VAL A 511 -0.25 -23.61 16.69
C VAL A 511 1.07 -22.85 16.64
N PHE A 512 2.04 -23.28 17.44
CA PHE A 512 3.41 -22.80 17.44
C PHE A 512 4.35 -23.99 17.25
N ASP A 513 5.27 -23.90 16.30
CA ASP A 513 6.32 -24.88 16.04
C ASP A 513 7.64 -24.18 15.68
N GLY A 514 8.76 -24.65 16.20
CA GLY A 514 10.08 -24.02 15.96
C GLY A 514 10.22 -22.60 16.55
N ILE A 515 9.84 -22.38 17.80
CA ILE A 515 10.01 -21.07 18.44
C ILE A 515 11.39 -20.95 19.09
N GLU A 516 12.21 -20.00 18.62
CA GLU A 516 13.52 -19.68 19.18
C GLU A 516 13.43 -18.38 20.02
N SER A 517 13.52 -18.53 21.34
CA SER A 517 13.53 -17.42 22.31
C SER A 517 14.91 -16.80 22.49
#